data_AF-A0A9P8FH69-F1
#
_entry.id   AF-A0A9P8FH69-F1
#
_cell.length_a   1.000
_cell.length_b   1.000
_cell.length_c   1.000
_cell.angle_alpha   90.00
_cell.angle_beta   90.00
_cell.angle_gamma   90.00
#
_symmetry.space_group_name_H-M   'P 1'
#
loop_
_entity.id
_entity.type
_entity.pdbx_description
1 polymer ?
#
loop_
_entity_poly.entity_id
_entity_poly.type
_entity_poly.pdbx_seq_one_letter_code
_entity_poly.pdbx_strand_id
1 'polypeptide(L)'
;MSEKTMAKSKYFGMTGTWLTVWVTVACATDMTLFGYDQGVFGGVVVTQDYINQLNLTNNNSLLSTITAIYDIGCFFGAIAAVMIGDPLGRKNSILVGTTIMSVGALLQCTAFGVPQMIVGRIVAGIGNGINTSTAPVWQGETSKASWRGKLVIIEMIMNIAGFSLSNWVTYGFS
;
A
#
# COMPACT_ATOMS: atom_id res chain seq x y z
N MET A 1 1.24 -48.63 -25.86
CA MET A 1 1.82 -48.89 -24.53
C MET A 1 2.81 -47.77 -24.24
N SER A 2 2.52 -46.92 -23.24
CA SER A 2 3.34 -45.80 -22.70
C SER A 2 3.78 -44.70 -23.69
N GLU A 3 3.78 -43.40 -23.42
CA GLU A 3 3.81 -42.70 -22.15
C GLU A 3 3.37 -41.25 -22.44
N LYS A 4 2.19 -40.84 -21.96
CA LYS A 4 1.83 -39.41 -21.96
C LYS A 4 2.59 -38.78 -20.80
N THR A 5 3.69 -38.11 -21.08
CA THR A 5 4.41 -37.28 -20.12
C THR A 5 3.43 -36.26 -19.53
N MET A 6 2.93 -36.55 -18.32
CA MET A 6 2.15 -35.62 -17.52
C MET A 6 3.03 -34.39 -17.23
N ALA A 7 2.88 -33.35 -18.04
CA ALA A 7 3.35 -32.03 -17.69
C ALA A 7 2.64 -31.61 -16.41
N LYS A 8 3.37 -31.62 -15.30
CA LYS A 8 2.94 -31.12 -13.98
C LYS A 8 2.33 -29.74 -14.18
N SER A 9 1.01 -29.61 -14.02
CA SER A 9 0.29 -28.34 -14.18
C SER A 9 0.85 -27.33 -13.17
N LYS A 10 1.81 -26.49 -13.61
CA LYS A 10 2.51 -25.49 -12.78
C LYS A 10 1.61 -24.35 -12.31
N TYR A 11 0.41 -24.26 -12.87
CA TYR A 11 -0.61 -23.30 -12.50
C TYR A 11 -1.84 -24.09 -12.06
N PHE A 12 -2.50 -23.63 -10.99
CA PHE A 12 -3.66 -24.27 -10.36
C PHE A 12 -4.92 -24.30 -11.26
N GLY A 13 -4.79 -24.60 -12.56
CA GLY A 13 -5.86 -24.53 -13.57
C GLY A 13 -6.32 -23.10 -13.90
N MET A 14 -5.66 -22.06 -13.39
CA MET A 14 -6.10 -20.67 -13.54
C MET A 14 -5.47 -20.03 -14.78
N THR A 15 -6.13 -20.16 -15.92
CA THR A 15 -5.73 -19.52 -17.19
C THR A 15 -6.83 -18.58 -17.69
N GLY A 16 -6.45 -17.42 -18.25
CA GLY A 16 -7.39 -16.48 -18.86
C GLY A 16 -8.05 -15.53 -17.85
N THR A 17 -9.37 -15.32 -17.97
CA THR A 17 -10.12 -14.29 -17.23
C THR A 17 -10.04 -14.45 -15.71
N TRP A 18 -9.98 -15.68 -15.20
CA TRP A 18 -9.91 -15.96 -13.77
C TRP A 18 -8.59 -15.48 -13.13
N LEU A 19 -7.48 -15.59 -13.85
CA LEU A 19 -6.19 -15.06 -13.39
C LEU A 19 -6.23 -13.53 -13.30
N THR A 20 -6.81 -12.86 -14.30
CA THR A 20 -6.98 -11.40 -14.29
C THR A 20 -7.86 -10.94 -13.12
N VAL A 21 -8.90 -11.71 -12.75
CA VAL A 21 -9.74 -11.42 -11.57
C VAL A 21 -8.91 -11.48 -10.28
N TRP A 22 -8.11 -12.53 -10.07
CA TRP A 22 -7.27 -12.61 -8.87
C TRP A 22 -6.21 -11.52 -8.78
N VAL A 23 -5.61 -11.16 -9.92
CA VAL A 23 -4.67 -10.03 -9.99
C VAL A 23 -5.38 -8.73 -9.64
N THR A 24 -6.57 -8.50 -10.20
CA THR A 24 -7.41 -7.34 -9.88
C THR A 24 -7.75 -7.26 -8.39
N VAL A 25 -8.12 -8.40 -7.78
CA VAL A 25 -8.44 -8.45 -6.34
C VAL A 25 -7.20 -8.13 -5.49
N ALA A 26 -6.03 -8.64 -5.88
CA ALA A 26 -4.77 -8.35 -5.19
C ALA A 26 -4.41 -6.86 -5.28
N CYS A 27 -4.45 -6.26 -6.47
CA CYS A 27 -4.21 -4.83 -6.65
C CYS A 27 -5.26 -3.97 -5.93
N ALA A 28 -6.53 -4.35 -6.00
CA ALA A 28 -7.61 -3.64 -5.32
C ALA A 28 -7.41 -3.67 -3.79
N THR A 29 -6.97 -4.80 -3.24
CA THR A 29 -6.70 -4.94 -1.81
C THR A 29 -5.50 -4.07 -1.39
N ASP A 30 -4.44 -4.04 -2.18
CA ASP A 30 -3.29 -3.17 -1.95
C ASP A 30 -3.69 -1.68 -1.98
N MET A 31 -4.53 -1.28 -2.95
CA MET A 31 -5.06 0.08 -3.05
C MET A 31 -6.00 0.44 -1.91
N THR A 32 -6.83 -0.50 -1.44
CA THR A 32 -7.65 -0.32 -0.23
C THR A 32 -6.78 -0.16 1.01
N LEU A 33 -5.71 -0.95 1.15
CA LEU A 33 -4.77 -0.84 2.27
C LEU A 33 -4.07 0.53 2.29
N PHE A 34 -3.66 1.03 1.13
CA PHE A 34 -3.11 2.38 0.99
C PHE A 34 -4.12 3.45 1.44
N GLY A 35 -5.36 3.38 0.95
CA GLY A 35 -6.40 4.32 1.37
C GLY A 35 -6.70 4.25 2.87
N TYR A 36 -6.68 3.05 3.44
CA TYR A 36 -6.86 2.83 4.87
C TYR A 36 -5.75 3.46 5.70
N ASP A 37 -4.46 3.26 5.35
CA ASP A 37 -3.31 3.87 6.06
C ASP A 37 -3.39 5.40 6.10
N GLN A 38 -3.80 6.01 4.98
CA GLN A 38 -4.05 7.46 4.89
C GLN A 38 -5.19 7.91 5.80
N GLY A 39 -6.31 7.17 5.79
CA GLY A 39 -7.48 7.49 6.61
C GLY A 39 -7.22 7.34 8.11
N VAL A 40 -6.50 6.29 8.52
CA VAL A 40 -6.22 6.01 9.94
C VAL A 40 -5.39 7.14 10.50
N PHE A 41 -4.34 7.56 9.77
CA PHE A 41 -3.48 8.62 10.28
C PHE A 41 -4.18 9.97 10.36
N GLY A 42 -5.08 10.27 9.42
CA GLY A 42 -5.95 11.45 9.51
C GLY A 42 -6.81 11.49 10.78
N GLY A 43 -7.21 10.32 11.29
CA GLY A 43 -7.91 10.19 12.57
C GLY A 43 -7.00 10.25 13.80
N VAL A 44 -5.86 9.55 13.74
CA VAL A 44 -4.92 9.45 14.88
C VAL A 44 -4.26 10.79 15.19
N VAL A 45 -3.97 11.60 14.17
CA VAL A 45 -3.25 12.88 14.32
C VAL A 45 -4.01 13.91 15.16
N VAL A 46 -5.34 13.78 15.29
CA VAL A 46 -6.19 14.67 16.08
C VAL A 46 -6.49 14.14 17.49
N THR A 47 -6.11 12.89 17.80
CA THR A 47 -6.39 12.25 19.09
C THR A 47 -5.46 12.81 20.19
N GLN A 48 -6.03 13.13 21.36
CA GLN A 48 -5.27 13.66 22.50
C GLN A 48 -4.22 12.68 23.02
N ASP A 49 -4.50 11.36 22.99
CA ASP A 49 -3.54 10.33 23.39
C ASP A 49 -2.28 10.36 22.52
N TYR A 50 -2.43 10.52 21.20
CA TYR A 50 -1.30 10.64 20.28
C TYR A 50 -0.45 11.89 20.56
N ILE A 51 -1.13 13.02 20.79
CA ILE A 51 -0.48 14.30 21.10
C ILE A 51 0.27 14.21 22.43
N ASN A 52 -0.33 13.60 23.45
CA ASN A 52 0.27 13.47 24.77
C ASN A 52 1.43 12.46 24.78
N GLN A 53 1.28 11.32 24.10
CA GLN A 53 2.31 10.28 24.04
C GLN A 53 3.57 10.74 23.29
N LEU A 54 3.42 11.62 22.31
CA LEU A 54 4.54 12.22 21.57
C LEU A 54 4.98 13.58 22.12
N ASN A 55 4.39 14.06 23.22
CA ASN A 55 4.63 15.39 23.81
C ASN A 55 4.49 16.55 22.80
N LEU A 56 3.47 16.49 21.94
CA LEU A 56 3.21 17.44 20.84
C LEU A 56 2.20 18.54 21.17
N THR A 57 1.81 18.70 22.43
CA THR A 57 0.68 19.52 22.91
C THR A 57 0.66 20.98 22.43
N ASN A 58 1.80 21.54 21.97
CA ASN A 58 1.89 22.89 21.38
C ASN A 58 2.71 22.97 20.08
N ASN A 59 3.01 21.86 19.42
CA ASN A 59 3.92 21.84 18.27
C ASN A 59 3.26 21.34 16.97
N ASN A 60 2.32 22.15 16.47
CA ASN A 60 1.59 21.87 15.22
C ASN A 60 2.52 21.77 13.99
N SER A 61 3.65 22.48 13.99
CA SER A 61 4.67 22.35 12.93
C SER A 61 5.29 20.96 12.92
N LEU A 62 5.60 20.40 14.09
CA LEU A 62 6.19 19.07 14.18
C LEU A 62 5.17 17.99 13.78
N LEU A 63 3.92 18.12 14.22
CA LEU A 63 2.81 17.26 13.81
C LEU A 63 2.67 17.21 12.28
N SER A 64 2.62 18.38 11.65
CA SER A 64 2.53 18.51 10.18
C SER A 64 3.76 17.93 9.48
N THR A 65 4.93 18.06 10.08
CA THR A 65 6.19 17.49 9.56
C THR A 65 6.15 15.96 9.59
N ILE A 66 5.66 15.36 10.68
CA ILE A 66 5.49 13.89 10.78
C ILE A 66 4.51 13.38 9.73
N THR A 67 3.44 14.13 9.44
CA THR A 67 2.50 13.78 8.37
C THR A 67 3.16 13.87 7.00
N ALA A 68 3.82 14.99 6.69
CA ALA A 68 4.39 15.25 5.38
C ALA A 68 5.60 14.36 5.05
N ILE A 69 6.35 13.89 6.05
CA ILE A 69 7.53 13.06 5.81
C ILE A 69 7.20 11.67 5.23
N TYR A 70 5.96 11.23 5.39
CA TYR A 70 5.44 10.05 4.70
C TYR A 70 5.49 10.22 3.18
N ASP A 71 5.05 11.38 2.66
CA ASP A 71 5.04 11.66 1.22
C ASP A 71 6.46 11.81 0.66
N ILE A 72 7.39 12.33 1.46
CA ILE A 72 8.82 12.32 1.13
C ILE A 72 9.31 10.88 0.99
N GLY A 73 8.93 9.98 1.90
CA GLY A 73 9.19 8.54 1.79
C GLY A 73 8.60 7.95 0.51
N CYS A 74 7.35 8.28 0.18
CA CYS A 74 6.68 7.85 -1.05
C CYS A 74 7.43 8.31 -2.31
N PHE A 75 7.93 9.55 -2.33
CA PHE A 75 8.71 10.08 -3.44
C PHE A 75 9.97 9.25 -3.71
N PHE A 76 10.75 8.97 -2.66
CA PHE A 76 11.93 8.10 -2.80
C PHE A 76 11.56 6.65 -3.12
N GLY A 77 10.46 6.14 -2.57
CA GLY A 77 9.91 4.82 -2.90
C GLY A 77 9.54 4.70 -4.38
N ALA A 78 8.91 5.72 -4.96
CA ALA A 78 8.56 5.77 -6.37
C ALA A 78 9.80 5.78 -7.28
N ILE A 79 10.84 6.55 -6.92
CA ILE A 79 12.12 6.54 -7.65
C ILE A 79 12.76 5.15 -7.57
N ALA A 80 12.78 4.53 -6.39
CA ALA A 80 13.29 3.18 -6.21
C ALA A 80 12.48 2.16 -7.04
N ALA A 81 11.17 2.32 -7.15
CA ALA A 81 10.30 1.46 -7.95
C ALA A 81 10.67 1.48 -9.44
N VAL A 82 11.09 2.63 -9.98
CA VAL A 82 11.57 2.73 -11.38
C VAL A 82 12.85 1.92 -11.57
N MET A 83 13.80 1.99 -10.63
CA MET A 83 15.09 1.28 -10.75
C MET A 83 14.98 -0.23 -10.49
N ILE A 84 14.09 -0.61 -9.57
CA ILE A 84 13.96 -1.99 -9.07
C ILE A 84 12.87 -2.76 -9.86
N GLY A 85 11.89 -2.05 -10.43
CA GLY A 85 10.70 -2.64 -11.03
C GLY A 85 10.95 -3.47 -12.28
N ASP A 86 11.98 -3.13 -13.06
CA ASP A 86 12.35 -3.85 -14.27
C ASP A 86 13.04 -5.21 -14.00
N PRO A 87 14.07 -5.31 -13.12
CA PRO A 87 14.70 -6.59 -12.83
C PRO A 87 13.89 -7.52 -11.90
N LEU A 88 13.11 -6.99 -10.94
CA LEU A 88 12.35 -7.83 -10.00
C LEU A 88 11.00 -8.32 -10.57
N GLY A 89 10.48 -7.63 -11.59
CA GLY A 89 9.13 -7.83 -12.10
C GLY A 89 8.05 -7.28 -11.16
N ARG A 90 6.83 -7.14 -11.68
CA ARG A 90 5.73 -6.43 -11.00
C ARG A 90 5.26 -7.12 -9.72
N LYS A 91 4.98 -8.43 -9.77
CA LYS A 91 4.49 -9.20 -8.61
C LYS A 91 5.44 -9.13 -7.42
N ASN A 92 6.74 -9.30 -7.65
CA ASN A 92 7.72 -9.29 -6.56
C ASN A 92 7.94 -7.88 -6.03
N SER A 93 7.83 -6.86 -6.89
CA SER A 93 7.93 -5.45 -6.47
C SER A 93 6.80 -5.08 -5.49
N ILE A 94 5.56 -5.51 -5.75
CA ILE A 94 4.44 -5.32 -4.81
C ILE A 94 4.69 -6.05 -3.49
N LEU A 95 5.15 -7.30 -3.54
CA LEU A 95 5.46 -8.06 -2.32
C LEU A 95 6.55 -7.40 -1.47
N VAL A 96 7.60 -6.89 -2.11
CA VAL A 96 8.67 -6.15 -1.42
C VAL A 96 8.13 -4.86 -0.82
N GLY A 97 7.37 -4.07 -1.58
CA GLY A 97 6.78 -2.83 -1.09
C GLY A 97 5.81 -3.05 0.08
N THR A 98 4.92 -4.04 0.01
CA THR A 98 4.02 -4.41 1.12
C THR A 98 4.79 -4.90 2.35
N THR A 99 5.90 -5.62 2.16
CA THR A 99 6.74 -6.07 3.28
C THR A 99 7.42 -4.89 3.97
N ILE A 100 8.01 -3.97 3.20
CA ILE A 100 8.61 -2.74 3.73
C ILE A 100 7.56 -1.89 4.46
N MET A 101 6.38 -1.75 3.87
CA MET A 101 5.26 -1.02 4.47
C MET A 101 4.83 -1.65 5.79
N SER A 102 4.77 -2.99 5.87
CA SER A 102 4.44 -3.72 7.10
C SER A 102 5.47 -3.47 8.22
N VAL A 103 6.77 -3.43 7.88
CA VAL A 103 7.82 -3.07 8.85
C VAL A 103 7.64 -1.63 9.32
N GLY A 104 7.35 -0.70 8.41
CA GLY A 104 7.07 0.70 8.76
C GLY A 104 5.84 0.85 9.67
N ALA A 105 4.78 0.08 9.43
CA ALA A 105 3.59 0.05 10.28
C ALA A 105 3.91 -0.47 11.69
N LEU A 106 4.70 -1.56 11.80
CA LEU A 106 5.12 -2.10 13.10
C LEU A 106 5.95 -1.09 13.91
N LEU A 107 6.85 -0.35 13.24
CA LEU A 107 7.65 0.70 13.89
C LEU A 107 6.77 1.84 14.42
N GLN A 108 5.69 2.19 13.70
CA GLN A 108 4.74 3.20 14.13
C GLN A 108 3.86 2.72 15.29
N CYS A 109 3.37 1.49 15.24
CA CYS A 109 2.56 0.90 16.31
C CYS A 109 3.31 0.78 17.64
N THR A 110 4.64 0.62 17.59
CA THR A 110 5.50 0.47 18.77
C THR A 110 6.25 1.75 19.14
N ALA A 111 5.87 2.89 18.55
CA ALA A 111 6.57 4.14 18.75
C ALA A 111 6.27 4.76 20.13
N PHE A 112 7.32 4.98 20.91
CA PHE A 112 7.25 5.70 22.19
C PHE A 112 7.82 7.12 22.11
N GLY A 113 8.24 7.56 20.91
CA GLY A 113 8.82 8.88 20.71
C GLY A 113 8.77 9.34 19.25
N VAL A 114 8.89 10.66 19.08
CA VAL A 114 8.84 11.35 17.79
C VAL A 114 9.85 10.81 16.76
N PRO A 115 11.14 10.56 17.11
CA PRO A 115 12.11 10.08 16.13
C PRO A 115 11.74 8.70 15.56
N GLN A 116 11.23 7.80 16.39
CA GLN A 116 10.80 6.47 15.96
C GLN A 116 9.57 6.55 15.04
N MET A 117 8.62 7.43 15.36
CA MET A 117 7.45 7.70 14.51
C MET A 117 7.88 8.23 13.13
N ILE A 118 8.84 9.16 13.08
CA ILE A 118 9.39 9.71 11.83
C ILE A 118 10.04 8.61 10.99
N VAL A 119 10.88 7.76 11.59
CA VAL A 119 11.51 6.65 10.88
C VAL A 119 10.46 5.67 10.35
N GLY A 120 9.47 5.32 11.17
CA GLY A 120 8.36 4.45 10.77
C GLY A 120 7.57 5.01 9.59
N ARG A 121 7.32 6.34 9.58
CA ARG A 121 6.65 7.06 8.49
C ARG A 121 7.44 7.04 7.19
N ILE A 122 8.76 7.26 7.25
CA ILE A 122 9.64 7.19 6.07
C ILE A 122 9.65 5.77 5.49
N VAL A 123 9.83 4.76 6.34
CA VAL A 123 9.88 3.36 5.91
C VAL A 123 8.53 2.92 5.31
N ALA A 124 7.42 3.25 5.97
CA ALA A 124 6.09 2.96 5.45
C ALA A 124 5.83 3.67 4.10
N GLY A 125 6.23 4.95 4.01
CA GLY A 125 6.14 5.74 2.78
C GLY A 125 6.94 5.14 1.64
N ILE A 126 8.17 4.67 1.86
CA ILE A 126 8.97 4.00 0.83
C ILE A 126 8.25 2.77 0.28
N GLY A 127 7.74 1.91 1.17
CA GLY A 127 6.97 0.72 0.77
C GLY A 127 5.73 1.08 -0.04
N ASN A 128 4.99 2.08 0.42
CA ASN A 128 3.79 2.56 -0.26
C ASN A 128 4.10 3.21 -1.62
N GLY A 129 5.19 3.97 -1.75
CA GLY A 129 5.62 4.56 -3.02
C GLY A 129 5.94 3.50 -4.09
N ILE A 130 6.51 2.37 -3.67
CA ILE A 130 6.75 1.21 -4.55
C ILE A 130 5.42 0.59 -5.00
N ASN A 131 4.49 0.36 -4.07
CA ASN A 131 3.20 -0.26 -4.35
C ASN A 131 2.33 0.60 -5.27
N THR A 132 2.17 1.88 -4.94
CA THR A 132 1.35 2.84 -5.71
C THR A 132 1.87 3.07 -7.12
N SER A 133 3.19 2.96 -7.34
CA SER A 133 3.78 3.05 -8.68
C SER A 133 3.64 1.75 -9.48
N THR A 134 3.60 0.59 -8.80
CA THR A 134 3.64 -0.73 -9.46
C THR A 134 2.25 -1.32 -9.72
N ALA A 135 1.30 -1.18 -8.80
CA ALA A 135 0.00 -1.84 -8.87
C ALA A 135 -0.84 -1.42 -10.10
N PRO A 136 -1.00 -0.13 -10.44
CA PRO A 136 -1.76 0.27 -11.63
C PRO A 136 -1.09 -0.20 -12.93
N VAL A 137 0.25 -0.23 -12.94
CA VAL A 137 1.04 -0.72 -14.08
C VAL A 137 0.83 -2.23 -14.25
N TRP A 138 0.90 -3.00 -13.16
CA TRP A 138 0.67 -4.44 -13.19
C TRP A 138 -0.74 -4.79 -13.67
N GLN A 139 -1.72 -4.02 -13.22
CA GLN A 139 -3.11 -4.15 -13.66
C GLN A 139 -3.26 -3.82 -15.14
N GLY A 140 -2.63 -2.75 -15.61
CA GLY A 140 -2.61 -2.37 -17.03
C GLY A 140 -1.97 -3.43 -17.92
N GLU A 141 -0.82 -4.00 -17.52
CA GLU A 141 -0.10 -5.04 -18.27
C GLU A 141 -0.89 -6.36 -18.35
N THR A 142 -1.59 -6.73 -17.27
CA THR A 142 -2.32 -8.02 -17.17
C THR A 142 -3.73 -7.96 -17.76
N SER A 143 -4.26 -6.76 -18.01
CA SER A 143 -5.63 -6.56 -18.46
C SER A 143 -5.77 -6.44 -19.98
N LYS A 144 -6.92 -6.88 -20.52
CA LYS A 144 -7.29 -6.67 -21.92
C LYS A 144 -7.42 -5.18 -22.23
N ALA A 145 -6.93 -4.73 -23.39
CA ALA A 145 -6.88 -3.32 -23.78
C ALA A 145 -8.22 -2.57 -23.62
N SER A 146 -9.36 -3.22 -23.91
CA SER A 146 -10.70 -2.64 -23.79
C SER A 146 -11.19 -2.42 -22.35
N TRP A 147 -10.58 -3.07 -21.35
CA TRP A 147 -11.02 -3.01 -19.95
C TRP A 147 -10.00 -2.36 -19.00
N ARG A 148 -8.78 -2.06 -19.47
CA ARG A 148 -7.68 -1.49 -18.66
C ARG A 148 -8.12 -0.26 -17.86
N GLY A 149 -8.76 0.71 -18.51
CA GLY A 149 -9.21 1.94 -17.85
C GLY A 149 -10.25 1.68 -16.75
N LYS A 150 -11.23 0.80 -17.00
CA LYS A 150 -12.26 0.45 -16.00
C LYS A 150 -11.65 -0.19 -14.76
N LEU A 151 -10.65 -1.04 -14.94
CA LEU A 151 -9.98 -1.76 -13.86
C LEU A 151 -9.14 -0.83 -12.98
N VAL A 152 -8.43 0.14 -13.57
CA VAL A 152 -7.71 1.18 -12.82
C VAL A 152 -8.68 2.10 -12.05
N ILE A 153 -9.84 2.40 -12.62
CA ILE A 153 -10.88 3.17 -11.90
C ILE A 153 -11.40 2.38 -10.70
N ILE A 154 -11.60 1.07 -10.83
CA ILE A 154 -12.02 0.21 -9.70
C ILE A 154 -10.97 0.25 -8.58
N GLU A 155 -9.67 0.22 -8.90
CA GLU A 155 -8.60 0.39 -7.91
C GLU A 155 -8.69 1.71 -7.16
N MET A 156 -8.93 2.82 -7.86
CA MET A 156 -9.12 4.14 -7.24
C MET A 156 -10.37 4.20 -6.36
N ILE A 157 -11.48 3.58 -6.79
CA ILE A 157 -12.70 3.46 -5.97
C ILE A 157 -12.39 2.67 -4.70
N MET A 158 -11.64 1.58 -4.81
CA MET A 158 -11.26 0.73 -3.68
C MET A 158 -10.31 1.43 -2.70
N ASN A 159 -9.45 2.32 -3.19
CA ASN A 159 -8.65 3.23 -2.35
C ASN A 159 -9.56 4.17 -1.55
N ILE A 160 -10.46 4.90 -2.22
CA ILE A 160 -11.40 5.82 -1.55
C ILE A 160 -12.29 5.06 -0.56
N ALA A 161 -12.71 3.83 -0.90
CA ALA A 161 -13.47 2.98 0.01
C ALA A 161 -12.67 2.64 1.27
N GLY A 162 -11.37 2.33 1.15
CA GLY A 162 -10.46 2.10 2.28
C GLY A 162 -10.30 3.34 3.16
N PHE A 163 -10.12 4.51 2.54
CA PHE A 163 -10.05 5.79 3.24
C PHE A 163 -11.34 6.10 4.01
N SER A 164 -12.49 5.95 3.35
CA SER A 164 -13.80 6.14 3.96
C SER A 164 -14.02 5.17 5.13
N LEU A 165 -13.75 3.87 4.92
CA LEU A 165 -13.86 2.85 5.97
C LEU A 165 -13.06 3.23 7.21
N SER A 166 -11.81 3.68 7.04
CA SER A 166 -11.00 4.12 8.17
C SER A 166 -11.63 5.31 8.89
N ASN A 167 -12.14 6.32 8.18
CA ASN A 167 -12.75 7.47 8.82
C ASN A 167 -14.00 7.10 9.62
N TRP A 168 -14.82 6.19 9.10
CA TRP A 168 -15.98 5.65 9.82
C TRP A 168 -15.58 4.87 11.07
N VAL A 169 -14.50 4.09 10.98
CA VAL A 169 -13.93 3.38 12.14
C VAL A 169 -13.45 4.39 13.18
N THR A 170 -12.65 5.38 12.79
CA THR A 170 -12.20 6.44 13.70
C THR A 170 -13.40 7.14 14.35
N TYR A 171 -14.43 7.51 13.58
CA TYR A 171 -15.63 8.15 14.12
C TYR A 171 -16.39 7.27 15.11
N GLY A 172 -16.44 5.95 14.87
CA GLY A 172 -17.11 5.01 15.77
C GLY A 172 -16.38 4.75 17.09
N PHE A 173 -15.07 5.00 17.15
CA PHE A 173 -14.22 4.78 18.33
C PHE A 173 -13.71 6.06 18.99
N SER A 174 -14.02 7.24 18.43
CA SER A 174 -13.64 8.56 18.95
C SER A 174 -14.74 9.18 19.80
#